data_AF-A0A453GGD7-F1
#
_entry.id   AF-A0A453GGD7-F1
#
_cell.length_a   1.000
_cell.length_b   1.000
_cell.length_c   1.000
_cell.angle_alpha   90.00
_cell.angle_beta   90.00
_cell.angle_gamma   90.00
#
_symmetry.space_group_name_H-M   'P 1'
#
loop_
_entity.id
_entity.type
_entity.pdbx_description
1 polymer ?
#
loop_
_entity_poly.entity_id
_entity_poly.type
_entity_poly.pdbx_seq_one_letter_code
_entity_poly.pdbx_strand_id
1 'polypeptide(L)' 'SRSRQQASRKEAREVEMAPIKLYGMMLSANVTRVTTLLNELGLEFDFVDVDLRTGAHKHPDFLKLNVRSPPPEINP' A
#
# COMPACT_ATOMS: atom_id res chain seq x y z
N SER A 1 -36.86 -5.90 10.07
CA SER A 1 -35.65 -5.09 10.34
C SER A 1 -34.37 -5.59 9.63
N ARG A 2 -34.45 -6.51 8.65
CA ARG A 2 -33.33 -6.97 7.79
C ARG A 2 -33.01 -6.05 6.61
N SER A 3 -33.84 -5.02 6.37
CA SER A 3 -33.74 -4.13 5.22
C SER A 3 -32.63 -3.09 5.29
N ARG A 4 -32.06 -2.80 6.48
CA ARG A 4 -30.90 -1.88 6.60
C ARG A 4 -29.56 -2.54 6.26
N GLN A 5 -29.42 -3.84 6.46
CA GLN A 5 -28.15 -4.55 6.20
C GLN A 5 -27.95 -4.92 4.73
N GLN A 6 -29.02 -5.01 3.93
CA GLN A 6 -28.91 -5.27 2.49
C GLN A 6 -28.55 -4.02 1.67
N ALA A 7 -28.78 -2.80 2.19
CA ALA A 7 -28.45 -1.58 1.48
C ALA A 7 -26.92 -1.28 1.46
N SER A 8 -26.17 -1.71 2.48
CA SER A 8 -24.73 -1.47 2.57
C SER A 8 -23.89 -2.39 1.67
N ARG A 9 -24.47 -3.45 1.10
CA ARG A 9 -23.76 -4.40 0.24
C ARG A 9 -23.82 -4.05 -1.25
N LYS A 10 -24.65 -3.06 -1.62
CA LYS A 10 -24.92 -2.68 -3.02
C LYS A 10 -24.23 -1.40 -3.49
N GLU A 11 -23.37 -0.80 -2.66
CA GLU A 11 -22.46 0.27 -3.08
C GLU A 11 -21.00 -0.19 -3.02
N ALA A 12 -20.73 -1.43 -3.43
CA ALA A 12 -19.44 -1.70 -4.07
C ALA A 12 -19.48 -0.94 -5.39
N ARG A 13 -19.21 0.38 -5.33
CA ARG A 13 -18.87 1.15 -6.52
C ARG A 13 -17.80 0.34 -7.22
N GLU A 14 -17.99 0.07 -8.50
CA GLU A 14 -16.93 -0.37 -9.38
C GLU A 14 -15.98 0.82 -9.48
N VAL A 15 -15.16 0.97 -8.44
CA VAL A 15 -14.02 1.86 -8.46
C VAL A 15 -13.13 1.21 -9.50
N GLU A 16 -12.83 1.92 -10.58
CA GLU A 16 -11.72 1.56 -11.45
C GLU A 16 -10.49 1.41 -10.54
N MET A 17 -10.16 0.16 -10.20
CA MET A 17 -9.14 -0.13 -9.21
C MET A 17 -7.81 0.20 -9.88
N ALA A 18 -7.26 1.36 -9.53
CA ALA A 18 -5.91 1.69 -9.93
C ALA A 18 -4.98 0.52 -9.51
N PRO A 19 -4.04 0.11 -10.39
CA PRO A 19 -3.17 -1.01 -10.11
C PRO A 19 -2.43 -0.79 -8.78
N ILE A 20 -2.53 -1.77 -7.87
CA ILE A 20 -1.97 -1.69 -6.54
C ILE A 20 -0.45 -1.85 -6.65
N LYS A 21 0.30 -0.88 -6.13
CA LYS A 21 1.77 -0.98 -6.01
C LYS A 21 2.17 -1.16 -4.56
N LEU A 22 2.77 -2.30 -4.25
CA LEU A 22 3.27 -2.62 -2.91
C LEU A 22 4.77 -2.36 -2.84
N TYR A 23 5.15 -1.27 -2.16
CA TYR A 23 6.55 -0.93 -1.95
C TYR A 23 7.04 -1.47 -0.61
N GLY A 24 8.15 -2.19 -0.59
CA GLY A 24 8.80 -2.58 0.66
C GLY A 24 9.93 -3.57 0.48
N MET A 25 10.56 -3.95 1.61
CA MET A 25 11.59 -4.97 1.62
C MET A 25 10.96 -6.36 1.60
N MET A 26 11.37 -7.19 0.65
CA MET A 26 10.97 -8.60 0.57
C MET A 26 11.13 -9.29 1.93
N LEU A 27 10.15 -10.12 2.31
CA LEU A 27 10.10 -10.87 3.59
C LEU A 27 10.05 -10.03 4.88
N SER A 28 9.95 -8.70 4.80
CA SER A 28 9.66 -7.92 6.02
C SER A 28 8.28 -8.27 6.56
N ALA A 29 8.13 -8.35 7.89
CA ALA A 29 6.88 -8.75 8.52
C ALA A 29 5.67 -7.93 8.07
N ASN A 30 5.87 -6.63 7.79
CA ASN A 30 4.79 -5.76 7.31
C ASN A 30 4.41 -6.06 5.86
N VAL A 31 5.39 -6.27 4.96
CA VAL A 31 5.14 -6.66 3.57
C VAL A 31 4.42 -8.00 3.53
N THR A 32 4.87 -8.99 4.31
CA THR A 32 4.24 -10.31 4.37
C THR A 32 2.76 -10.22 4.74
N ARG A 33 2.39 -9.42 5.75
CA ARG A 33 0.98 -9.24 6.13
C ARG A 33 0.14 -8.63 5.00
N VAL A 34 0.66 -7.62 4.31
CA VAL A 34 -0.05 -6.95 3.20
C VAL A 34 -0.18 -7.88 2.00
N THR A 35 0.89 -8.57 1.61
CA THR A 35 0.86 -9.56 0.54
C THR A 35 -0.13 -10.70 0.85
N THR A 36 -0.15 -11.22 2.07
CA THR A 36 -1.14 -12.23 2.49
C THR A 36 -2.57 -11.70 2.30
N LEU A 37 -2.86 -10.49 2.78
CA LEU A 37 -4.18 -9.89 2.62
C LEU A 37 -4.56 -9.69 1.14
N LEU A 38 -3.65 -9.18 0.31
CA LEU A 38 -3.91 -8.98 -1.12
C LEU A 38 -4.20 -10.30 -1.83
N ASN A 39 -3.44 -11.35 -1.51
CA ASN A 39 -3.67 -12.70 -2.01
C ASN A 39 -5.02 -13.28 -1.53
N GLU A 40 -5.38 -13.11 -0.25
CA GLU A 40 -6.67 -13.57 0.29
C GLU A 40 -7.86 -12.86 -0.35
N LEU A 41 -7.69 -11.59 -0.75
CA LEU A 41 -8.69 -10.80 -1.46
C LEU A 41 -8.70 -11.06 -2.97
N GLY A 42 -7.76 -11.85 -3.51
CA GLY A 42 -7.60 -12.09 -4.95
C GLY A 42 -7.26 -10.83 -5.74
N LEU A 43 -6.59 -9.86 -5.12
CA LEU A 43 -6.21 -8.59 -5.74
C LEU A 43 -4.81 -8.72 -6.36
N GLU A 44 -4.70 -8.35 -7.64
CA GLU A 44 -3.41 -8.22 -8.30
C GLU A 44 -2.66 -6.97 -7.81
N PHE A 45 -1.35 -7.09 -7.65
CA PHE A 45 -0.49 -5.99 -7.24
C PHE A 45 0.93 -6.15 -7.82
N ASP A 46 1.56 -5.01 -8.10
CA ASP A 46 2.96 -4.94 -8.48
C ASP A 46 3.81 -4.79 -7.22
N PHE A 47 4.70 -5.75 -6.97
CA PHE A 47 5.67 -5.63 -5.89
C PHE A 47 6.89 -4.82 -6.35
N VAL A 48 7.19 -3.73 -5.63
CA VAL A 48 8.38 -2.91 -5.83
C VAL A 48 9.32 -3.12 -4.66
N ASP A 49 10.43 -3.82 -4.89
CA ASP A 49 11.43 -4.06 -3.85
C ASP A 49 12.13 -2.75 -3.47
N VAL A 50 12.26 -2.54 -2.16
CA VAL A 50 12.91 -1.37 -1.58
C VAL A 50 14.05 -1.85 -0.70
N ASP A 51 15.27 -1.72 -1.21
CA ASP A 51 16.46 -2.07 -0.47
C ASP A 51 16.72 -1.07 0.68
N LEU A 52 16.50 -1.54 1.91
CA LEU A 52 16.72 -0.74 3.10
C LEU A 52 18.21 -0.59 3.45
N ARG A 53 19.07 -1.51 2.95
CA ARG A 53 20.51 -1.52 3.23
C ARG A 53 21.23 -0.40 2.50
N THR A 54 20.81 -0.11 1.28
CA THR A 54 21.30 1.03 0.48
C THR A 54 20.63 2.35 0.87
N GLY A 55 19.58 2.30 1.70
CA GLY A 55 18.86 3.50 2.13
C GLY A 55 17.84 4.02 1.10
N ALA A 56 17.38 3.18 0.16
CA ALA A 56 16.42 3.58 -0.87
C ALA A 56 15.13 4.20 -0.31
N HIS A 57 14.69 3.76 0.87
CA HIS A 57 13.55 4.32 1.61
C HIS A 57 13.74 5.78 2.09
N LYS A 58 14.95 6.33 1.99
CA LYS A 58 15.25 7.73 2.32
C LYS A 58 15.26 8.62 1.07
N HIS A 59 15.18 8.04 -0.12
CA HIS A 59 15.18 8.81 -1.36
C HIS A 59 13.94 9.70 -1.41
N PRO A 60 14.04 10.97 -1.85
CA PRO A 60 12.92 11.90 -1.89
C PRO A 60 11.67 11.35 -2.59
N ASP A 61 11.86 10.55 -3.63
CA ASP A 61 10.74 9.94 -4.36
C ASP A 61 9.99 8.89 -3.53
N PHE A 62 10.71 8.13 -2.69
CA PHE A 62 10.07 7.21 -1.76
C PHE A 62 9.39 7.95 -0.60
N LEU A 63 10.00 9.03 -0.11
CA LEU A 63 9.44 9.81 0.99
C LEU A 63 8.09 10.44 0.62
N LYS A 64 7.90 10.88 -0.64
CA LYS A 64 6.62 11.40 -1.16
C LYS A 64 5.48 10.39 -1.11
N LEU A 65 5.76 9.08 -1.08
CA LEU A 65 4.75 8.03 -1.04
C LEU A 65 4.14 7.81 0.36
N ASN A 66 4.81 8.29 1.41
CA ASN A 66 4.39 8.00 2.79
C ASN A 66 4.34 9.27 3.64
N VAL A 67 3.15 9.60 4.15
CA VAL A 67 2.89 10.78 5.00
C VAL A 67 3.74 10.80 6.27
N ARG A 68 4.21 9.65 6.77
CA ARG A 68 5.07 9.56 7.95
C ARG A 68 6.54 9.94 7.66
N SER A 69 6.90 10.11 6.39
CA SER A 69 8.20 10.63 6.04
C SER A 69 8.23 12.12 6.34
N PRO A 70 9.11 12.60 7.23
CA PRO A 70 9.30 14.03 7.38
C PRO A 70 9.67 14.63 6.02
N PRO A 71 9.16 15.83 5.68
CA PRO A 71 9.57 16.51 4.45
C PRO A 71 11.11 16.59 4.42
N PRO A 72 11.75 16.42 3.25
CA PRO A 72 13.20 16.44 3.16
C PRO A 72 13.72 17.74 3.78
N GLU A 73 14.47 17.62 4.87
CA GLU A 73 15.13 18.74 5.52
C GLU A 73 16.21 19.23 4.54
N ILE A 74 15.91 20.35 3.87
CA ILE A 74 16.86 21.05 3.02
C ILE A 74 17.91 21.65 3.95
N ASN A 75 19.04 20.96 4.13
CA ASN A 75 20.17 21.52 4.84
C ASN A 75 20.84 22.57 3.93
N PRO A 76 21.00 23.84 4.36
CA PRO A 76 21.65 24.89 3.56
C PRO A 76 23.13 24.62 3.27
#